data_AF-G3J107-F1
#
_entry.id   AF-G3J107-F1
#
_cell.length_a   1.000
_cell.length_b   1.000
_cell.length_c   1.000
_cell.angle_alpha   90.00
_cell.angle_beta   90.00
_cell.angle_gamma   90.00
#
_symmetry.space_group_name_H-M   'P 1'
#
loop_
_entity.id
_entity.type
_entity.pdbx_description
1 polymer ?
#
loop_
_entity_poly.entity_id
_entity_poly.type
_entity_poly.pdbx_seq_one_letter_code
_entity_poly.pdbx_strand_id
1 'polypeptide(L)'
;MASIGGDLPEDEKKTANEIVKSFGEKVRAYALALQVPASLLKVQQCTFLFVAKDTASFHFVFADAPGGNSLNYRNLSAHGRLELQSLVHQVRIEVGEVAWAFSCPLNVALPELEDYIQSIVEQYVNTALQSQQKPNKNISSEAVSMPEIASGLEKFRADYPIGIKTAFIIMQFGNTKPHQAIVDCIKDTLKKHGITALRADDKEYMDDLFPNIKTYMHACDFGVAVYDRITEDDFNPNVSLEVGYMLGMGKNVLLLKDKTLKSLQTDLTGKLYKPFDTTDIDNTMPQHIEKWLSDRGLR
;
A
#
# COMPACT_ATOMS: atom_id res chain seq x y z
N MET A 1 3.83 21.97 12.85
CA MET A 1 3.79 23.43 12.63
C MET A 1 2.48 23.74 11.93
N ALA A 2 1.55 24.37 12.63
CA ALA A 2 0.27 24.80 12.06
C ALA A 2 0.52 26.07 11.25
N SER A 3 0.30 26.02 9.93
CA SER A 3 0.25 27.24 9.13
C SER A 3 -0.40 27.05 7.75
N ILE A 4 -1.46 27.84 7.53
CA ILE A 4 -1.73 28.70 6.36
C ILE A 4 -1.97 28.10 4.95
N GLY A 5 -2.92 27.18 4.83
CA GLY A 5 -3.83 27.20 3.68
C GLY A 5 -5.01 28.12 4.00
N GLY A 6 -5.15 29.24 3.28
CA GLY A 6 -6.30 30.13 3.45
C GLY A 6 -7.62 29.42 3.12
N ASP A 7 -8.75 29.89 3.65
CA ASP A 7 -10.06 29.41 3.23
C ASP A 7 -10.29 29.74 1.75
N LEU A 8 -11.12 28.94 1.08
CA LEU A 8 -11.55 29.25 -0.28
C LEU A 8 -12.33 30.59 -0.30
N PRO A 9 -12.19 31.40 -1.36
CA PRO A 9 -13.08 32.52 -1.65
C PRO A 9 -14.55 32.07 -1.72
N GLU A 10 -15.49 32.99 -1.41
CA GLU A 10 -16.93 32.66 -1.36
C GLU A 10 -17.52 32.18 -2.69
N ASP A 11 -17.04 32.72 -3.81
CA ASP A 11 -17.41 32.30 -5.16
C ASP A 11 -16.93 30.87 -5.48
N GLU A 12 -15.74 30.51 -5.01
CA GLU A 12 -15.19 29.17 -5.16
C GLU A 12 -15.89 28.17 -4.23
N LYS A 13 -16.26 28.57 -3.01
CA LYS A 13 -17.10 27.78 -2.11
C LYS A 13 -18.45 27.49 -2.76
N LYS A 14 -19.07 28.50 -3.39
CA LYS A 14 -20.35 28.33 -4.09
C LYS A 14 -20.23 27.31 -5.22
N THR A 15 -19.20 27.44 -6.06
CA THR A 15 -18.92 26.49 -7.16
C THR A 15 -18.73 25.07 -6.62
N ALA A 16 -17.92 24.90 -5.57
CA ALA A 16 -17.69 23.59 -4.95
C ALA A 16 -19.00 22.99 -4.37
N ASN A 17 -19.84 23.81 -3.76
CA ASN A 17 -21.14 23.37 -3.24
C ASN A 17 -22.11 22.95 -4.33
N GLU A 18 -22.10 23.63 -5.49
CA GLU A 18 -22.91 23.23 -6.65
C GLU A 18 -22.47 21.86 -7.18
N ILE A 19 -21.16 21.59 -7.25
CA ILE A 19 -20.62 20.28 -7.64
C ILE A 19 -21.07 19.18 -6.65
N VAL A 20 -20.92 19.42 -5.35
CA VAL A 20 -21.33 18.45 -4.31
C VAL A 20 -22.83 18.19 -4.34
N LYS A 21 -23.62 19.24 -4.56
CA LYS A 21 -25.08 19.13 -4.70
C LYS A 21 -25.45 18.29 -5.92
N SER A 22 -24.88 18.59 -7.10
CA SER A 22 -25.08 17.83 -8.33
C SER A 22 -24.70 16.36 -8.14
N PHE A 23 -23.54 16.09 -7.54
CA PHE A 23 -23.11 14.73 -7.18
C PHE A 23 -24.13 14.03 -6.28
N GLY A 24 -24.56 14.65 -5.18
CA GLY A 24 -25.51 14.05 -4.23
C GLY A 24 -26.88 13.75 -4.84
N GLU A 25 -27.40 14.66 -5.67
CA GLU A 25 -28.68 14.48 -6.39
C GLU A 25 -28.59 13.32 -7.39
N LYS A 26 -27.49 13.25 -8.17
CA LYS A 26 -27.25 12.17 -9.13
C LYS A 26 -27.01 10.82 -8.45
N VAL A 27 -26.25 10.76 -7.35
CA VAL A 27 -26.11 9.54 -6.53
C VAL A 27 -27.48 9.03 -6.11
N ARG A 28 -28.35 9.91 -5.61
CA ARG A 28 -29.70 9.52 -5.21
C ARG A 28 -30.52 9.01 -6.39
N ALA A 29 -30.53 9.71 -7.52
CA ALA A 29 -31.29 9.31 -8.71
C ALA A 29 -30.81 7.96 -9.28
N TYR A 30 -29.50 7.79 -9.43
CA TYR A 30 -28.90 6.58 -9.97
C TYR A 30 -29.06 5.38 -9.03
N ALA A 31 -28.87 5.59 -7.71
CA ALA A 31 -29.09 4.55 -6.71
C ALA A 31 -30.55 4.10 -6.66
N LEU A 32 -31.52 5.02 -6.80
CA LEU A 32 -32.94 4.68 -6.88
C LEU A 32 -33.26 3.84 -8.13
N ALA A 33 -32.69 4.19 -9.28
CA ALA A 33 -32.87 3.44 -10.53
C ALA A 33 -32.36 1.99 -10.41
N LEU A 34 -31.27 1.78 -9.66
CA LEU A 34 -30.67 0.46 -9.40
C LEU A 34 -31.21 -0.23 -8.13
N GLN A 35 -32.19 0.36 -7.45
CA GLN A 35 -32.76 -0.16 -6.19
C GLN A 35 -31.70 -0.40 -5.08
N VAL A 36 -30.67 0.45 -5.01
CA VAL A 36 -29.59 0.32 -4.03
C VAL A 36 -30.09 0.73 -2.63
N PRO A 37 -29.90 -0.09 -1.59
CA PRO A 37 -30.24 0.28 -0.21
C PRO A 37 -29.51 1.54 0.26
N ALA A 38 -30.23 2.50 0.83
CA ALA A 38 -29.66 3.75 1.34
C ALA A 38 -28.58 3.53 2.42
N SER A 39 -28.63 2.41 3.15
CA SER A 39 -27.62 2.01 4.13
C SER A 39 -26.22 1.83 3.53
N LEU A 40 -26.12 1.56 2.22
CA LEU A 40 -24.84 1.39 1.51
C LEU A 40 -24.23 2.69 1.02
N LEU A 41 -25.03 3.73 0.91
CA LEU A 41 -24.60 5.03 0.41
C LEU A 41 -23.95 5.83 1.54
N LYS A 42 -22.79 5.37 2.01
CA LYS A 42 -22.04 5.98 3.13
C LYS A 42 -21.84 7.50 2.98
N VAL A 43 -21.70 8.03 1.75
CA VAL A 43 -21.52 9.49 1.53
C VAL A 43 -22.68 10.33 2.03
N GLN A 44 -23.90 9.78 2.07
CA GLN A 44 -25.08 10.49 2.60
C GLN A 44 -25.14 10.48 4.13
N GLN A 45 -24.35 9.63 4.77
CA GLN A 45 -24.29 9.46 6.22
C GLN A 45 -23.05 10.16 6.82
N CYS A 46 -22.10 10.58 5.97
CA CYS A 46 -20.91 11.29 6.39
C CYS A 46 -21.26 12.61 7.09
N THR A 47 -20.63 12.82 8.24
CA THR A 47 -20.74 14.03 9.06
C THR A 47 -19.67 15.06 8.70
N PHE A 48 -18.70 14.71 7.85
CA PHE A 48 -17.61 15.58 7.48
C PHE A 48 -17.37 15.62 5.97
N LEU A 49 -17.24 16.84 5.44
CA LEU A 49 -16.80 17.07 4.07
C LEU A 49 -15.61 18.03 4.06
N PHE A 50 -14.51 17.57 3.46
CA PHE A 50 -13.35 18.40 3.18
C PHE A 50 -13.29 18.71 1.69
N VAL A 51 -13.19 20.01 1.40
CA VAL A 51 -13.06 20.56 0.06
C VAL A 51 -11.72 21.27 -0.03
N ALA A 52 -10.85 20.81 -0.91
CA ALA A 52 -9.61 21.50 -1.22
C ALA A 52 -9.59 21.96 -2.68
N LYS A 53 -8.91 23.08 -2.95
CA LYS A 53 -8.58 23.51 -4.30
C LYS A 53 -7.07 23.55 -4.47
N ASP A 54 -6.57 22.95 -5.54
CA ASP A 54 -5.19 23.07 -5.97
C ASP A 54 -5.12 23.88 -7.28
N THR A 55 -3.98 23.88 -7.99
CA THR A 55 -3.85 24.64 -9.25
C THR A 55 -4.62 24.06 -10.44
N ALA A 56 -5.17 22.85 -10.34
CA ALA A 56 -5.78 22.10 -11.44
C ALA A 56 -7.21 21.59 -11.17
N SER A 57 -7.59 21.39 -9.91
CA SER A 57 -8.79 20.67 -9.50
C SER A 57 -9.33 21.14 -8.14
N PHE A 58 -10.64 20.96 -7.95
CA PHE A 58 -11.24 20.77 -6.63
C PHE A 58 -11.10 19.31 -6.20
N HIS A 59 -10.91 19.08 -4.91
CA HIS A 59 -10.87 17.76 -4.30
C HIS A 59 -11.93 17.69 -3.20
N PHE A 60 -12.67 16.59 -3.18
CA PHE A 60 -13.76 16.36 -2.24
C PHE A 60 -13.48 15.07 -1.48
N VAL A 61 -13.50 15.12 -0.15
CA VAL A 61 -13.28 13.97 0.72
C VAL A 61 -14.44 13.89 1.73
N PHE A 62 -15.23 12.82 1.63
CA PHE A 62 -16.35 12.52 2.52
C PHE A 62 -15.84 11.58 3.61
N ALA A 63 -15.98 11.99 4.87
CA ALA A 63 -15.52 11.21 6.02
C ALA A 63 -16.56 11.23 7.14
N ASP A 64 -16.42 10.26 8.04
CA ASP A 64 -17.13 10.30 9.32
C ASP A 64 -16.21 10.89 10.40
N ALA A 65 -16.66 12.00 10.98
CA ALA A 65 -15.98 12.67 12.07
C ALA A 65 -16.72 12.41 13.39
N PRO A 66 -16.00 12.15 14.50
CA PRO A 66 -16.63 12.13 15.82
C PRO A 66 -17.15 13.53 16.16
N GLY A 67 -18.47 13.72 16.11
CA GLY A 67 -19.12 15.01 16.36
C GLY A 67 -20.34 15.26 15.48
N GLY A 68 -20.71 16.54 15.34
CA GLY A 68 -21.77 16.99 14.42
C GLY A 68 -21.26 17.30 13.02
N ASN A 69 -22.17 17.72 12.13
CA ASN A 69 -21.84 18.01 10.75
C ASN A 69 -20.82 19.15 10.62
N SER A 70 -19.75 18.94 9.86
CA SER A 70 -18.73 19.95 9.60
C SER A 70 -18.26 19.95 8.16
N LEU A 71 -17.99 21.16 7.66
CA LEU A 71 -17.60 21.42 6.27
C LEU A 71 -16.36 22.31 6.29
N ASN A 72 -15.28 21.81 5.70
CA ASN A 72 -13.99 22.49 5.70
C ASN A 72 -13.56 22.79 4.28
N TYR A 73 -13.14 24.04 4.05
CA TYR A 73 -12.64 24.50 2.77
C TYR A 73 -11.18 24.88 2.89
N ARG A 74 -10.33 24.47 1.95
CA ARG A 74 -8.92 24.84 1.93
C ARG A 74 -8.48 25.26 0.54
N ASN A 75 -7.92 26.45 0.44
CA ASN A 75 -7.14 26.85 -0.72
C ASN A 75 -5.71 26.34 -0.54
N LEU A 76 -5.34 25.35 -1.33
CA LEU A 76 -4.02 24.74 -1.35
C LEU A 76 -3.27 25.03 -2.66
N SER A 77 -3.74 26.00 -3.46
CA SER A 77 -3.12 26.36 -4.75
C SER A 77 -1.64 26.74 -4.63
N ALA A 78 -1.23 27.25 -3.47
CA ALA A 78 0.18 27.59 -3.19
C ALA A 78 1.11 26.36 -3.18
N HIS A 79 0.56 25.15 -3.02
CA HIS A 79 1.31 23.89 -3.01
C HIS A 79 1.38 23.22 -4.39
N GLY A 80 0.90 23.88 -5.44
CA GLY A 80 0.87 23.32 -6.79
C GLY A 80 -0.23 22.28 -6.95
N ARG A 81 0.04 21.24 -7.74
CA ARG A 81 -0.91 20.14 -7.97
C ARG A 81 -0.78 19.11 -6.83
N LEU A 82 -1.92 18.68 -6.31
CA LEU A 82 -2.01 17.73 -5.21
C LEU A 82 -2.58 16.40 -5.68
N GLU A 83 -2.11 15.33 -5.06
CA GLU A 83 -2.65 14.00 -5.25
C GLU A 83 -3.82 13.77 -4.29
N LEU A 84 -4.95 13.29 -4.81
CA LEU A 84 -6.14 13.00 -4.02
C LEU A 84 -5.86 12.04 -2.86
N GLN A 85 -4.99 11.04 -3.07
CA GLN A 85 -4.64 10.05 -2.05
C GLN A 85 -3.92 10.67 -0.85
N SER A 86 -3.09 11.70 -1.07
CA SER A 86 -2.43 12.43 0.00
C SER A 86 -3.45 13.16 0.89
N LEU A 87 -4.48 13.76 0.28
CA LEU A 87 -5.59 14.41 1.02
C LEU A 87 -6.45 13.39 1.76
N VAL A 88 -6.76 12.25 1.14
CA VAL A 88 -7.48 11.14 1.78
C VAL A 88 -6.71 10.60 2.99
N HIS A 89 -5.41 10.41 2.85
CA HIS A 89 -4.55 9.96 3.95
C HIS A 89 -4.54 10.97 5.11
N GLN A 90 -4.42 12.26 4.80
CA GLN A 90 -4.46 13.31 5.82
C GLN A 90 -5.80 13.36 6.55
N VAL A 91 -6.93 13.40 5.82
CA VAL A 91 -8.27 13.40 6.42
C VAL A 91 -8.48 12.14 7.26
N ARG A 92 -7.94 11.00 6.84
CA ARG A 92 -8.04 9.76 7.62
C ARG A 92 -7.32 9.85 8.97
N ILE A 93 -6.18 10.53 9.02
CA ILE A 93 -5.40 10.73 10.25
C ILE A 93 -6.09 11.77 11.15
N GLU A 94 -6.54 12.88 10.57
CA GLU A 94 -7.04 14.04 11.32
C GLU A 94 -8.51 13.91 11.75
N VAL A 95 -9.31 13.15 11.00
CA VAL A 95 -10.77 13.14 11.13
C VAL A 95 -11.30 11.75 11.45
N GLY A 96 -11.04 10.76 10.60
CA GLY A 96 -11.60 9.42 10.78
C GLY A 96 -11.80 8.62 9.50
N GLU A 97 -12.85 7.79 9.45
CA GLU A 97 -13.10 6.89 8.32
C GLU A 97 -13.53 7.68 7.08
N VAL A 98 -12.73 7.63 6.01
CA VAL A 98 -13.10 8.20 4.70
C VAL A 98 -14.01 7.24 3.94
N ALA A 99 -15.21 7.69 3.61
CA ALA A 99 -16.19 6.91 2.87
C ALA A 99 -16.00 7.00 1.35
N TRP A 100 -15.62 8.18 0.84
CA TRP A 100 -15.40 8.40 -0.59
C TRP A 100 -14.58 9.67 -0.82
N ALA A 101 -13.89 9.72 -1.96
CA ALA A 101 -13.22 10.94 -2.39
C ALA A 101 -13.13 11.01 -3.92
N PHE A 102 -13.16 12.22 -4.47
CA PHE A 102 -12.94 12.45 -5.89
C PHE A 102 -12.35 13.84 -6.15
N SER A 103 -11.79 14.02 -7.35
CA SER A 103 -11.29 15.31 -7.82
C SER A 103 -12.14 15.78 -8.99
N CYS A 104 -12.27 17.09 -9.15
CA CYS A 104 -12.98 17.71 -10.26
C CYS A 104 -12.09 18.78 -10.90
N PRO A 105 -11.77 18.71 -12.19
CA PRO A 105 -10.92 19.70 -12.87
C PRO A 105 -11.57 21.09 -12.90
N LEU A 106 -10.75 22.15 -12.79
CA LEU A 106 -11.23 23.55 -12.70
C LEU A 106 -11.68 24.15 -14.05
N ASN A 107 -11.10 23.69 -15.16
CA ASN A 107 -11.23 24.33 -16.47
C ASN A 107 -12.03 23.47 -17.48
N VAL A 108 -13.15 22.90 -17.04
CA VAL A 108 -14.00 22.05 -17.88
C VAL A 108 -15.33 22.74 -18.15
N ALA A 109 -15.85 22.59 -19.37
CA ALA A 109 -17.14 23.17 -19.73
C ALA A 109 -18.28 22.51 -18.93
N LEU A 110 -19.34 23.25 -18.61
CA LEU A 110 -20.46 22.73 -17.78
C LEU A 110 -21.04 21.39 -18.28
N PRO A 111 -21.28 21.16 -19.59
CA PRO A 111 -21.79 19.86 -20.05
C PRO A 111 -20.81 18.71 -19.79
N GLU A 112 -19.52 18.93 -20.04
CA GLU A 112 -18.46 17.94 -19.80
C GLU A 112 -18.27 17.67 -18.31
N LEU A 113 -18.45 18.70 -17.47
CA LEU A 113 -18.42 18.58 -16.01
C LEU A 113 -19.58 17.72 -15.51
N GLU A 114 -20.79 17.90 -16.04
CA GLU A 114 -21.98 17.14 -15.67
C GLU A 114 -21.88 15.66 -16.05
N ASP A 115 -21.30 15.35 -17.23
CA ASP A 115 -20.97 13.99 -17.67
C ASP A 115 -19.86 13.38 -16.79
N TYR A 116 -18.86 14.18 -16.43
CA TYR A 116 -17.79 13.75 -15.55
C TYR A 116 -18.33 13.40 -14.15
N ILE A 117 -19.18 14.23 -13.57
CA ILE A 117 -19.82 13.94 -12.27
C ILE A 117 -20.68 12.68 -12.39
N GLN A 118 -21.41 12.49 -13.49
CA GLN A 118 -22.17 11.26 -13.74
C GLN A 118 -21.26 10.02 -13.73
N SER A 119 -20.07 10.08 -14.33
CA SER A 119 -19.11 8.97 -14.29
C SER A 119 -18.64 8.63 -12.87
N ILE A 120 -18.42 9.64 -12.02
CA ILE A 120 -18.03 9.46 -10.62
C ILE A 120 -19.18 8.85 -9.82
N VAL A 121 -20.42 9.27 -10.09
CA VAL A 121 -21.63 8.70 -9.47
C VAL A 121 -21.74 7.22 -9.77
N GLU A 122 -21.57 6.84 -11.03
CA GLU A 122 -21.62 5.43 -11.45
C GLU A 122 -20.53 4.62 -10.76
N GLN A 123 -19.29 5.15 -10.73
CA GLN A 123 -18.18 4.51 -10.03
C GLN A 123 -18.48 4.30 -8.54
N TYR A 124 -19.00 5.33 -7.86
CA TYR A 124 -19.34 5.26 -6.44
C TYR A 124 -20.43 4.22 -6.15
N VAL A 125 -21.57 4.31 -6.84
CA VAL A 125 -22.73 3.43 -6.60
C VAL A 125 -22.40 1.98 -6.95
N ASN A 126 -21.67 1.75 -8.04
CA ASN A 126 -21.23 0.40 -8.41
C ASN A 126 -20.25 -0.18 -7.38
N THR A 127 -19.34 0.64 -6.83
CA THR A 127 -18.45 0.21 -5.74
C THR A 127 -19.23 -0.14 -4.48
N ALA A 128 -20.26 0.65 -4.13
CA ALA A 128 -21.14 0.38 -3.00
C ALA A 128 -22.01 -0.88 -3.17
N LEU A 129 -22.37 -1.23 -4.41
CA LEU A 129 -23.07 -2.49 -4.72
C LEU A 129 -22.14 -3.70 -4.67
N GLN A 130 -20.92 -3.57 -5.18
CA GLN A 130 -19.92 -4.65 -5.14
C GLN A 130 -19.51 -4.98 -3.69
N SER A 131 -19.52 -4.01 -2.78
CA SER A 131 -19.22 -4.24 -1.37
C SER A 131 -20.30 -5.03 -0.62
N GLN A 132 -21.54 -5.13 -1.14
CA GLN A 132 -22.54 -6.08 -0.62
C GLN A 132 -22.35 -7.50 -1.12
N GLN A 133 -21.85 -7.68 -2.34
CA GLN A 133 -21.63 -9.00 -2.93
C GLN A 133 -20.35 -9.66 -2.38
N LYS A 134 -19.43 -8.88 -1.81
CA LYS A 134 -18.24 -9.38 -1.12
C LYS A 134 -18.46 -9.33 0.40
N PRO A 135 -18.51 -10.47 1.12
CA PRO A 135 -18.50 -10.44 2.58
C PRO A 135 -17.21 -9.76 3.04
N ASN A 136 -17.35 -8.61 3.72
CA ASN A 136 -16.32 -7.82 4.41
C ASN A 136 -14.87 -8.19 4.04
N LYS A 137 -14.47 -7.92 2.79
CA LYS A 137 -13.05 -7.87 2.43
C LYS A 137 -12.64 -6.41 2.59
N ASN A 138 -12.09 -6.08 3.74
CA ASN A 138 -11.25 -4.90 3.89
C ASN A 138 -10.20 -4.98 2.78
N ILE A 139 -10.41 -4.24 1.69
CA ILE A 139 -9.35 -3.94 0.73
C ILE A 139 -8.29 -3.27 1.59
N SER A 140 -7.14 -3.93 1.78
CA SER A 140 -6.12 -3.36 2.64
C SER A 140 -5.73 -2.00 2.09
N SER A 141 -5.45 -1.03 2.95
CA SER A 141 -4.98 0.31 2.54
C SER A 141 -3.78 0.24 1.58
N GLU A 142 -3.04 -0.87 1.62
CA GLU A 142 -1.93 -1.25 0.74
C GLU A 142 -2.37 -1.50 -0.71
N ALA A 143 -3.53 -2.13 -0.94
CA ALA A 143 -4.06 -2.36 -2.29
C ALA A 143 -4.66 -1.10 -2.92
N VAL A 144 -5.10 -0.13 -2.11
CA VAL A 144 -5.60 1.17 -2.58
C VAL A 144 -4.46 2.10 -3.01
N SER A 145 -3.28 2.00 -2.38
CA SER A 145 -2.14 2.86 -2.71
C SER A 145 -1.32 2.37 -3.91
N MET A 146 -1.42 1.09 -4.30
CA MET A 146 -0.66 0.48 -5.39
C MET A 146 -1.57 -0.30 -6.36
N PRO A 147 -2.32 0.41 -7.23
CA PRO A 147 -3.30 -0.23 -8.11
C PRO A 147 -2.68 -1.27 -9.05
N GLU A 148 -1.40 -1.15 -9.39
CA GLU A 148 -0.73 -2.07 -10.31
C GLU A 148 -0.50 -3.48 -9.72
N ILE A 149 -0.53 -3.63 -8.39
CA ILE A 149 -0.37 -4.93 -7.70
C ILE A 149 -1.59 -5.30 -6.83
N ALA A 150 -2.67 -4.52 -6.88
CA ALA A 150 -3.84 -4.73 -6.02
C ALA A 150 -4.41 -6.15 -6.12
N SER A 151 -4.52 -6.69 -7.33
CA SER A 151 -4.99 -8.06 -7.57
C SER A 151 -4.02 -9.11 -7.00
N GLY A 152 -2.72 -8.88 -7.09
CA GLY A 152 -1.70 -9.74 -6.49
C GLY A 152 -1.79 -9.75 -4.97
N LEU A 153 -1.95 -8.57 -4.36
CA LEU A 153 -2.13 -8.43 -2.91
C LEU A 153 -3.39 -9.15 -2.43
N GLU A 154 -4.51 -9.04 -3.16
CA GLU A 154 -5.74 -9.75 -2.81
C GLU A 154 -5.57 -11.27 -2.86
N LYS A 155 -4.88 -11.80 -3.88
CA LYS A 155 -4.59 -13.23 -4.01
C LYS A 155 -3.63 -13.69 -2.90
N PHE A 156 -2.59 -12.92 -2.59
CA PHE A 156 -1.66 -13.22 -1.50
C PHE A 156 -2.39 -13.29 -0.16
N ARG A 157 -3.28 -12.34 0.13
CA ARG A 157 -4.05 -12.30 1.39
C ARG A 157 -5.08 -13.42 1.50
N ALA A 158 -5.47 -14.04 0.39
CA ALA A 158 -6.31 -15.24 0.42
C ALA A 158 -5.53 -16.46 0.93
N ASP A 159 -4.24 -16.57 0.59
CA ASP A 159 -3.37 -17.66 1.06
C ASP A 159 -2.80 -17.36 2.46
N TYR A 160 -2.47 -16.09 2.73
CA TYR A 160 -1.89 -15.62 3.99
C TYR A 160 -2.74 -14.48 4.59
N PRO A 161 -3.83 -14.82 5.30
CA PRO A 161 -4.67 -13.84 5.99
C PRO A 161 -3.93 -13.00 7.04
N ILE A 162 -4.50 -11.84 7.36
CA ILE A 162 -3.99 -10.94 8.41
C ILE A 162 -3.84 -11.70 9.73
N GLY A 163 -2.67 -11.56 10.36
CA GLY A 163 -2.31 -12.26 11.60
C GLY A 163 -1.34 -13.42 11.40
N ILE A 164 -1.19 -13.93 10.16
CA ILE A 164 -0.09 -14.83 9.81
C ILE A 164 1.16 -14.01 9.55
N LYS A 165 2.22 -14.23 10.32
CA LYS A 165 3.52 -13.59 10.07
C LYS A 165 4.17 -14.21 8.85
N THR A 166 4.67 -13.36 7.96
CA THR A 166 5.26 -13.73 6.68
C THR A 166 6.60 -13.02 6.46
N ALA A 167 7.54 -13.72 5.83
CA ALA A 167 8.85 -13.17 5.50
C ALA A 167 9.14 -13.35 4.01
N PHE A 168 9.58 -12.29 3.32
CA PHE A 168 9.99 -12.38 1.93
C PHE A 168 11.48 -12.73 1.82
N ILE A 169 11.80 -13.85 1.17
CA ILE A 169 13.17 -14.28 0.89
C ILE A 169 13.63 -13.59 -0.39
N ILE A 170 14.60 -12.69 -0.25
CA ILE A 170 15.25 -11.95 -1.32
C ILE A 170 16.60 -12.61 -1.58
N MET A 171 16.76 -13.27 -2.72
CA MET A 171 18.01 -13.92 -3.09
C MET A 171 18.12 -14.06 -4.60
N GLN A 172 19.32 -14.34 -5.10
CA GLN A 172 19.51 -14.71 -6.48
C GLN A 172 18.71 -15.98 -6.81
N PHE A 173 17.97 -15.95 -7.93
CA PHE A 173 17.38 -17.16 -8.48
C PHE A 173 18.50 -18.09 -8.94
N GLY A 174 18.55 -19.28 -8.35
CA GLY A 174 19.53 -20.29 -8.66
C GLY A 174 19.02 -21.68 -8.29
N ASN A 175 19.32 -22.66 -9.15
CA ASN A 175 18.91 -24.06 -8.97
C ASN A 175 20.06 -24.92 -8.44
N THR A 176 21.05 -24.32 -7.78
CA THR A 176 22.18 -25.06 -7.20
C THR A 176 21.81 -25.60 -5.82
N LYS A 177 22.45 -26.69 -5.40
CA LYS A 177 22.21 -27.29 -4.07
C LYS A 177 22.40 -26.29 -2.92
N PRO A 178 23.43 -25.43 -2.92
CA PRO A 178 23.57 -24.40 -1.87
C PRO A 178 22.40 -23.40 -1.84
N HIS A 179 21.89 -22.93 -2.98
CA HIS A 179 20.74 -22.02 -2.99
C HIS A 179 19.50 -22.68 -2.38
N GLN A 180 19.23 -23.95 -2.68
CA GLN A 180 18.12 -24.67 -2.08
C GLN A 180 18.30 -24.84 -0.56
N ALA A 181 19.51 -25.22 -0.13
CA ALA A 181 19.81 -25.38 1.29
C ALA A 181 19.64 -24.07 2.09
N ILE A 182 20.00 -22.93 1.50
CA ILE A 182 19.75 -21.60 2.09
C ILE A 182 18.24 -21.37 2.29
N VAL A 183 17.43 -21.62 1.26
CA VAL A 183 15.97 -21.44 1.33
C VAL A 183 15.37 -22.35 2.40
N ASP A 184 15.73 -23.63 2.39
CA ASP A 184 15.21 -24.63 3.33
C ASP A 184 15.58 -24.26 4.76
N CYS A 185 16.84 -23.87 5.01
CA CYS A 185 17.31 -23.41 6.31
C CYS A 185 16.54 -22.18 6.81
N ILE A 186 16.29 -21.19 5.94
CA ILE A 186 15.50 -19.99 6.28
C ILE A 186 14.05 -20.38 6.61
N LYS A 187 13.40 -21.18 5.75
CA LYS A 187 12.01 -21.63 5.93
C LYS A 187 11.86 -22.43 7.23
N ASP A 188 12.73 -23.40 7.48
CA ASP A 188 12.68 -24.24 8.67
C ASP A 188 12.95 -23.47 9.96
N THR A 189 13.91 -22.53 9.94
CA THR A 189 14.22 -21.70 11.11
C THR A 189 13.06 -20.76 11.43
N LEU A 190 12.48 -20.08 10.43
CA LEU A 190 11.35 -19.17 10.62
C LEU A 190 10.06 -19.90 11.02
N LYS A 191 9.83 -21.10 10.48
CA LYS A 191 8.66 -21.93 10.82
C LYS A 191 8.59 -22.28 12.31
N LYS A 192 9.73 -22.48 12.99
CA LYS A 192 9.81 -22.69 14.45
C LYS A 192 9.23 -21.52 15.26
N HIS A 193 9.17 -20.34 14.65
CA HIS A 193 8.64 -19.11 15.25
C HIS A 193 7.26 -18.73 14.70
N GLY A 194 6.58 -19.64 14.00
CA GLY A 194 5.26 -19.36 13.41
C GLY A 194 5.28 -18.34 12.26
N ILE A 195 6.45 -18.15 11.62
CA ILE A 195 6.62 -17.24 10.50
C ILE A 195 6.74 -18.05 9.21
N THR A 196 5.93 -17.71 8.21
CA THR A 196 5.96 -18.35 6.89
C THR A 196 6.91 -17.59 5.97
N ALA A 197 8.02 -18.21 5.58
CA ALA A 197 8.98 -17.60 4.65
C ALA A 197 8.64 -17.97 3.21
N LEU A 198 8.67 -16.97 2.32
CA LEU A 198 8.15 -17.06 0.95
C LEU A 198 9.16 -16.50 -0.05
N ARG A 199 9.27 -17.16 -1.19
CA ARG A 199 10.08 -16.74 -2.33
C ARG A 199 9.16 -16.34 -3.49
N ALA A 200 9.62 -15.44 -4.35
CA ALA A 200 8.77 -14.90 -5.41
C ALA A 200 8.31 -15.96 -6.43
N ASP A 201 9.04 -17.07 -6.54
CA ASP A 201 8.71 -18.22 -7.39
C ASP A 201 8.02 -19.38 -6.64
N ASP A 202 7.67 -19.22 -5.36
CA ASP A 202 6.82 -20.21 -4.67
C ASP A 202 5.39 -20.21 -5.25
N LYS A 203 4.88 -19.03 -5.62
CA LYS A 203 3.59 -18.84 -6.30
C LYS A 203 3.56 -17.53 -7.08
N GLU A 204 3.03 -17.58 -8.30
CA GLU A 204 2.81 -16.40 -9.13
C GLU A 204 1.47 -15.76 -8.79
N TYR A 205 1.49 -14.55 -8.22
CA TYR A 205 0.29 -13.75 -7.96
C TYR A 205 -0.02 -12.76 -9.08
N MET A 206 0.99 -12.42 -9.87
CA MET A 206 0.95 -11.51 -11.02
C MET A 206 1.60 -12.18 -12.23
N ASP A 207 1.17 -11.79 -13.43
CA ASP A 207 1.65 -12.39 -14.69
C ASP A 207 3.08 -11.96 -15.03
N ASP A 208 3.48 -10.74 -14.62
CA ASP A 208 4.83 -10.22 -14.81
C ASP A 208 5.69 -10.39 -13.55
N LEU A 209 6.98 -10.68 -13.74
CA LEU A 209 7.94 -10.96 -12.67
C LEU A 209 8.06 -9.81 -11.65
N PHE A 210 8.25 -8.57 -12.12
CA PHE A 210 8.48 -7.44 -11.21
C PHE A 210 7.23 -7.05 -10.40
N PRO A 211 6.02 -6.98 -10.99
CA PRO A 211 4.77 -6.88 -10.21
C PRO A 211 4.56 -8.03 -9.22
N ASN A 212 4.98 -9.25 -9.56
CA ASN A 212 4.92 -10.38 -8.64
C ASN A 212 5.86 -10.17 -7.44
N ILE A 213 7.12 -9.81 -7.68
CA ILE A 213 8.09 -9.49 -6.61
C ILE A 213 7.58 -8.32 -5.74
N LYS A 214 7.04 -7.26 -6.35
CA LYS A 214 6.40 -6.15 -5.63
C LYS A 214 5.28 -6.65 -4.71
N THR A 215 4.45 -7.58 -5.17
CA THR A 215 3.39 -8.19 -4.34
C THR A 215 3.98 -8.78 -3.07
N TYR A 216 5.06 -9.56 -3.15
CA TYR A 216 5.73 -10.12 -1.97
C TYR A 216 6.36 -9.03 -1.07
N MET A 217 7.06 -8.05 -1.66
CA MET A 217 7.66 -6.94 -0.91
C MET A 217 6.61 -6.15 -0.12
N HIS A 218 5.44 -5.90 -0.70
CA HIS A 218 4.33 -5.18 -0.08
C HIS A 218 3.53 -6.05 0.89
N ALA A 219 3.34 -7.33 0.60
CA ALA A 219 2.50 -8.20 1.41
C ALA A 219 3.20 -8.78 2.65
N CYS A 220 4.50 -9.12 2.56
CA CYS A 220 5.23 -9.74 3.67
C CYS A 220 5.56 -8.76 4.80
N ASP A 221 5.64 -9.23 6.04
CA ASP A 221 5.90 -8.37 7.21
C ASP A 221 7.35 -7.84 7.25
N PHE A 222 8.31 -8.65 6.79
CA PHE A 222 9.73 -8.28 6.73
C PHE A 222 10.46 -9.05 5.62
N GLY A 223 11.67 -8.61 5.30
CA GLY A 223 12.55 -9.26 4.31
C GLY A 223 13.68 -10.08 4.96
N VAL A 224 14.08 -11.16 4.31
CA VAL A 224 15.32 -11.90 4.57
C VAL A 224 16.13 -11.89 3.29
N ALA A 225 17.15 -11.05 3.23
CA ALA A 225 18.00 -10.90 2.07
C ALA A 225 19.29 -11.70 2.21
N VAL A 226 19.60 -12.45 1.16
CA VAL A 226 20.80 -13.29 1.06
C VAL A 226 21.73 -12.67 0.02
N TYR A 227 22.91 -12.27 0.49
CA TYR A 227 24.02 -11.87 -0.34
C TYR A 227 25.02 -13.02 -0.39
N ASP A 228 25.14 -13.67 -1.53
CA ASP A 228 26.09 -14.73 -1.77
C ASP A 228 26.92 -14.47 -3.03
N ARG A 229 27.88 -15.38 -3.28
CA ARG A 229 28.73 -15.41 -4.47
C ARG A 229 28.87 -16.85 -4.99
N ILE A 230 27.78 -17.61 -4.94
CA ILE A 230 27.78 -19.05 -5.25
C ILE A 230 28.04 -19.29 -6.73
N THR A 231 27.42 -18.49 -7.61
CA THR A 231 27.53 -18.63 -9.07
C THR A 231 28.42 -17.58 -9.72
N GLU A 232 28.59 -16.43 -9.07
CA GLU A 232 29.30 -15.26 -9.58
C GLU A 232 30.24 -14.72 -8.51
N ASP A 233 31.28 -13.97 -8.89
CA ASP A 233 32.25 -13.43 -7.93
C ASP A 233 31.69 -12.29 -7.07
N ASP A 234 30.65 -11.63 -7.56
CA ASP A 234 29.92 -10.54 -6.93
C ASP A 234 28.48 -10.96 -6.63
N PHE A 235 27.82 -10.23 -5.73
CA PHE A 235 26.43 -10.49 -5.37
C PHE A 235 25.45 -9.91 -6.41
N ASN A 236 24.26 -10.49 -6.50
CA ASN A 236 23.23 -10.05 -7.44
C ASN A 236 22.71 -8.63 -7.10
N PRO A 237 22.78 -7.65 -8.03
CA PRO A 237 22.34 -6.29 -7.79
C PRO A 237 20.82 -6.15 -7.54
N ASN A 238 20.00 -7.07 -8.06
CA ASN A 238 18.55 -7.05 -7.81
C ASN A 238 18.22 -7.29 -6.34
N VAL A 239 19.02 -8.07 -5.63
CA VAL A 239 18.88 -8.25 -4.17
C VAL A 239 19.00 -6.89 -3.48
N SER A 240 19.99 -6.07 -3.84
CA SER A 240 20.11 -4.72 -3.29
C SER A 240 18.97 -3.79 -3.66
N LEU A 241 18.44 -3.89 -4.89
CA LEU A 241 17.28 -3.09 -5.30
C LEU A 241 16.05 -3.41 -4.44
N GLU A 242 15.75 -4.69 -4.25
CA GLU A 242 14.62 -5.18 -3.45
C GLU A 242 14.80 -4.82 -1.96
N VAL A 243 16.01 -4.97 -1.42
CA VAL A 243 16.35 -4.52 -0.06
C VAL A 243 16.12 -3.02 0.10
N GLY A 244 16.64 -2.21 -0.83
CA GLY A 244 16.46 -0.76 -0.83
C GLY A 244 14.97 -0.37 -0.88
N TYR A 245 14.18 -1.06 -1.71
CA TYR A 245 12.74 -0.85 -1.82
C TYR A 245 12.01 -1.15 -0.49
N MET A 246 12.29 -2.31 0.13
CA MET A 246 11.69 -2.67 1.43
C MET A 246 12.08 -1.71 2.55
N LEU A 247 13.35 -1.28 2.60
CA LEU A 247 13.80 -0.27 3.56
C LEU A 247 13.12 1.09 3.32
N GLY A 248 12.92 1.48 2.05
CA GLY A 248 12.19 2.69 1.67
C GLY A 248 10.73 2.68 2.12
N MET A 249 10.11 1.50 2.20
CA MET A 249 8.78 1.29 2.79
C MET A 249 8.78 1.23 4.33
N GLY A 250 9.94 1.39 4.97
CA GLY A 250 10.08 1.29 6.42
C GLY A 250 10.01 -0.14 6.98
N LYS A 251 10.09 -1.17 6.12
CA LYS A 251 10.08 -2.57 6.57
C LYS A 251 11.44 -3.00 7.11
N ASN A 252 11.41 -3.92 8.07
CA ASN A 252 12.63 -4.55 8.58
C ASN A 252 13.19 -5.53 7.54
N VAL A 253 14.51 -5.60 7.43
CA VAL A 253 15.20 -6.57 6.57
C VAL A 253 16.37 -7.20 7.34
N LEU A 254 16.39 -8.53 7.40
CA LEU A 254 17.55 -9.31 7.83
C LEU A 254 18.52 -9.44 6.66
N LEU A 255 19.76 -9.00 6.84
CA LEU A 255 20.82 -9.12 5.83
C LEU A 255 21.72 -10.30 6.21
N LEU A 256 21.61 -11.41 5.47
CA LEU A 256 22.51 -12.56 5.54
C LEU A 256 23.59 -12.39 4.47
N LYS A 257 24.85 -12.50 4.87
CA LYS A 257 25.99 -12.29 3.96
C LYS A 257 26.92 -13.50 3.99
N ASP A 258 27.26 -14.05 2.83
CA ASP A 258 28.33 -15.04 2.74
C ASP A 258 29.63 -14.45 3.29
N LYS A 259 30.27 -15.17 4.22
CA LYS A 259 31.53 -14.76 4.84
C LYS A 259 32.67 -14.53 3.83
N THR A 260 32.59 -15.14 2.65
CA THR A 260 33.58 -15.02 1.57
C THR A 260 33.41 -13.77 0.71
N LEU A 261 32.27 -13.06 0.81
CA LEU A 261 32.07 -11.76 0.17
C LEU A 261 32.90 -10.68 0.89
N LYS A 262 33.80 -10.02 0.14
CA LYS A 262 34.72 -9.01 0.71
C LYS A 262 33.99 -7.79 1.27
N SER A 263 32.98 -7.29 0.58
CA SER A 263 32.25 -6.08 0.96
C SER A 263 30.83 -6.06 0.40
N LEU A 264 29.91 -5.39 1.08
CA LEU A 264 28.63 -4.94 0.52
C LEU A 264 28.77 -3.48 0.07
N GLN A 265 27.78 -2.95 -0.65
CA GLN A 265 27.69 -1.52 -0.97
C GLN A 265 27.81 -0.66 0.29
N THR A 266 28.46 0.50 0.19
CA THR A 266 28.76 1.41 1.31
C THR A 266 27.56 1.74 2.20
N ASP A 267 26.37 1.86 1.62
CA ASP A 267 25.12 2.15 2.36
C ASP A 267 24.62 0.97 3.21
N LEU A 268 25.01 -0.27 2.87
CA LEU A 268 24.74 -1.48 3.65
C LEU A 268 25.90 -1.82 4.60
N THR A 269 27.09 -1.26 4.38
CA THR A 269 28.25 -1.41 5.29
C THR A 269 27.99 -0.80 6.67
N GLY A 270 27.09 0.19 6.78
CA GLY A 270 26.61 0.74 8.05
C GLY A 270 25.50 -0.08 8.74
N LYS A 271 24.97 -1.14 8.11
CA LYS A 271 23.93 -2.02 8.68
C LYS A 271 24.56 -3.27 9.30
N LEU A 272 23.95 -3.75 10.38
CA LEU A 272 24.36 -4.99 11.06
C LEU A 272 23.95 -6.23 10.25
N TYR A 273 24.73 -6.60 9.23
CA TYR A 273 24.58 -7.88 8.53
C TYR A 273 25.05 -9.05 9.40
N LYS A 274 24.53 -10.25 9.11
CA LYS A 274 24.91 -11.48 9.79
C LYS A 274 25.69 -12.38 8.82
N PRO A 275 26.98 -12.66 9.09
CA PRO A 275 27.78 -13.51 8.22
C PRO A 275 27.33 -14.98 8.32
N PHE A 276 27.37 -15.74 7.23
CA PHE A 276 27.15 -17.20 7.25
C PHE A 276 28.11 -17.90 6.28
N ASP A 277 28.23 -19.21 6.40
CA ASP A 277 29.07 -20.04 5.55
C ASP A 277 28.22 -20.82 4.54
N THR A 278 28.40 -20.56 3.25
CA THR A 278 27.70 -21.29 2.17
C THR A 278 28.13 -22.77 2.08
N THR A 279 29.25 -23.14 2.71
CA THR A 279 29.72 -24.53 2.81
C THR A 279 29.24 -25.26 4.09
N ASP A 280 28.67 -24.51 5.05
CA ASP A 280 28.17 -25.03 6.33
C ASP A 280 26.94 -24.24 6.81
N ILE A 281 25.89 -24.27 5.99
CA ILE A 281 24.68 -23.45 6.17
C ILE A 281 23.97 -23.83 7.48
N ASP A 282 23.75 -25.12 7.73
CA ASP A 282 22.94 -25.62 8.83
C ASP A 282 23.50 -25.28 10.21
N ASN A 283 24.82 -25.16 10.34
CA ASN A 283 25.46 -24.83 11.62
C ASN A 283 25.70 -23.32 11.78
N THR A 284 25.79 -22.55 10.68
CA THR A 284 26.19 -21.13 10.76
C THR A 284 25.03 -20.16 10.63
N MET A 285 23.99 -20.48 9.85
CA MET A 285 22.90 -19.56 9.53
C MET A 285 21.79 -19.49 10.60
N PRO A 286 21.28 -20.60 11.18
CA PRO A 286 20.10 -20.55 12.05
C PRO A 286 20.27 -19.63 13.26
N GLN A 287 21.42 -19.70 13.95
CA GLN A 287 21.73 -18.87 15.12
C GLN A 287 21.66 -17.36 14.83
N HIS A 288 21.96 -16.95 13.59
CA HIS A 288 21.91 -15.57 13.18
C HIS A 288 20.49 -15.09 12.91
N ILE A 289 19.66 -15.96 12.30
CA ILE A 289 18.24 -15.71 12.10
C ILE A 289 17.55 -15.61 13.47
N GLU A 290 17.74 -16.59 14.34
CA GLU A 290 17.14 -16.64 15.68
C GLU A 290 17.53 -15.42 16.52
N LYS A 291 18.81 -15.04 16.52
CA LYS A 291 19.28 -13.83 17.20
C LYS A 291 18.60 -12.58 16.67
N TRP A 292 18.49 -12.44 15.34
CA TRP A 292 17.85 -11.27 14.75
C TRP A 292 16.35 -11.18 15.09
N LEU A 293 15.63 -12.31 15.08
CA LEU A 293 14.23 -12.36 15.51
C LEU A 293 14.07 -11.93 16.96
N SER A 294 14.97 -12.39 17.84
CA SER A 294 15.00 -12.02 19.26
C SER A 294 15.27 -10.52 19.44
N ASP A 295 16.31 -9.99 18.77
CA ASP A 295 16.70 -8.57 18.85
C ASP A 295 15.57 -7.63 18.35
N ARG A 296 14.69 -8.12 17.47
CA ARG A 296 13.57 -7.36 16.89
C ARG A 296 12.22 -7.59 17.59
N GLY A 297 12.17 -8.45 18.61
CA GLY A 297 10.90 -8.79 19.28
C GLY A 297 9.91 -9.54 18.37
N LEU A 298 10.42 -10.31 17.41
CA LEU A 298 9.61 -11.06 16.45
C LEU A 298 9.38 -12.53 16.85
N ARG A 299 10.01 -12.98 17.95
CA ARG A 299 9.89 -14.32 18.54
C ARG A 299 8.52 -14.59 19.15
#